data_AF-U2PJM1-F1
#
_entry.id   AF-U2PJM1-F1
#
_cell.length_a   1.000
_cell.length_b   1.000
_cell.length_c   1.000
_cell.angle_alpha   90.00
_cell.angle_beta   90.00
_cell.angle_gamma   90.00
#
_symmetry.space_group_name_H-M   'P 1'
#
loop_
_entity.id
_entity.type
_entity.pdbx_description
1 polymer ?
#
loop_
_entity_poly.entity_id
_entity_poly.type
_entity_poly.pdbx_seq_one_letter_code
_entity_poly.pdbx_strand_id
1 'polypeptide(L)'
;MIGGITMAASETKERIAEALASLLNHNTFDKITVREIADEAEVHRKTFYYYFADKYELLAFVYEHFIVESPRHEQPVALTLENWRPAVIQLLERIADNSKIFLNAYPLMMGFGGNQRMNLWQHDYPFCFTQCQSIVI
;
A
#
# COMPACT_ATOMS: atom_id res chain seq x y z
N MET A 1 16.58 17.31 26.45
CA MET A 1 15.14 17.56 26.20
C MET A 1 14.91 17.55 24.70
N ILE A 2 14.27 16.50 24.21
CA ILE A 2 13.63 16.31 22.90
C ILE A 2 12.42 15.45 23.29
N GLY A 3 11.19 15.93 23.37
CA GLY A 3 10.41 16.69 22.41
C GLY A 3 9.14 15.88 22.23
N GLY A 4 8.19 16.04 23.15
CA GLY A 4 7.05 15.13 23.34
C GLY A 4 5.97 15.19 22.25
N ILE A 5 6.21 14.55 21.11
CA ILE A 5 5.20 14.36 20.06
C ILE A 5 5.16 12.88 19.65
N THR A 6 3.95 12.38 19.37
CA THR A 6 3.62 11.15 18.61
C THR A 6 3.91 9.76 19.21
N MET A 7 3.14 9.32 20.22
CA MET A 7 2.81 7.88 20.33
C MET A 7 1.36 7.61 19.90
N ALA A 8 0.39 8.39 20.39
CA ALA A 8 -1.04 8.21 20.07
C ALA A 8 -1.44 8.52 18.61
N ALA A 9 -0.71 9.43 17.95
CA ALA A 9 -0.97 9.79 16.54
C ALA A 9 -0.48 8.72 15.56
N SER A 10 0.58 7.99 15.91
CA SER A 10 1.04 6.82 15.15
C SER A 10 0.06 5.67 15.30
N GLU A 11 -0.37 5.40 16.52
CA GLU A 11 -1.30 4.31 16.84
C GLU A 11 -2.64 4.43 16.10
N THR A 12 -3.22 5.63 16.03
CA THR A 12 -4.47 5.83 15.28
C THR A 12 -4.26 5.68 13.77
N LYS A 13 -3.13 6.17 13.25
CA LYS A 13 -2.78 6.06 11.83
C LYS A 13 -2.57 4.59 11.42
N GLU A 14 -1.89 3.81 12.26
CA GLU A 14 -1.66 2.38 12.10
C GLU A 14 -2.98 1.59 12.15
N ARG A 15 -3.85 1.87 13.11
CA ARG A 15 -5.20 1.24 13.17
C ARG A 15 -6.03 1.47 11.92
N ILE A 16 -5.98 2.68 11.34
CA ILE A 16 -6.66 2.97 10.07
C ILE A 16 -6.05 2.16 8.91
N ALA A 17 -4.72 1.96 8.91
CA ALA A 17 -4.03 1.14 7.92
C ALA A 17 -4.38 -0.35 8.06
N GLU A 18 -4.40 -0.88 9.28
CA GLU A 18 -4.82 -2.25 9.58
C GLU A 18 -6.27 -2.49 9.18
N ALA A 19 -7.17 -1.53 9.42
CA ALA A 19 -8.57 -1.61 9.00
C ALA A 19 -8.70 -1.75 7.47
N LEU A 20 -7.95 -0.95 6.70
CA LEU A 20 -7.95 -1.11 5.24
C LEU A 20 -7.36 -2.47 4.82
N ALA A 21 -6.27 -2.91 5.44
CA ALA A 21 -5.65 -4.20 5.15
C ALA A 21 -6.62 -5.37 5.44
N SER A 22 -7.37 -5.31 6.54
CA SER A 22 -8.44 -6.25 6.89
C SER A 22 -9.52 -6.28 5.82
N LEU A 23 -10.04 -5.12 5.43
CA LEU A 23 -11.11 -5.02 4.42
C LEU A 23 -10.67 -5.52 3.03
N LEU A 24 -9.40 -5.31 2.66
CA LEU A 24 -8.82 -5.81 1.41
C LEU A 24 -8.72 -7.34 1.34
N ASN A 25 -8.80 -8.04 2.48
CA ASN A 25 -8.84 -9.51 2.48
C ASN A 25 -10.19 -10.08 2.03
N HIS A 26 -11.25 -9.27 2.04
CA HIS A 26 -12.61 -9.70 1.76
C HIS A 26 -13.27 -8.97 0.60
N ASN A 27 -12.79 -7.75 0.28
CA ASN A 27 -13.38 -6.88 -0.72
C ASN A 27 -12.32 -6.34 -1.71
N THR A 28 -12.75 -6.05 -2.93
CA THR A 28 -11.95 -5.29 -3.91
C THR A 28 -11.88 -3.82 -3.49
N PHE A 29 -10.72 -3.18 -3.65
CA PHE A 29 -10.48 -1.81 -3.19
C PHE A 29 -11.52 -0.78 -3.68
N ASP A 30 -12.02 -0.92 -4.91
CA ASP A 30 -13.02 0.00 -5.47
C ASP A 30 -14.31 0.03 -4.67
N LYS A 31 -14.72 -1.11 -4.10
CA LYS A 31 -15.94 -1.26 -3.31
C LYS A 31 -15.79 -0.74 -1.88
N ILE A 32 -14.56 -0.66 -1.37
CA ILE A 32 -14.28 -0.20 -0.01
C ILE A 32 -14.50 1.31 0.06
N THR A 33 -15.28 1.75 1.04
CA THR A 33 -15.58 3.16 1.29
C THR A 33 -14.80 3.69 2.49
N VAL A 34 -14.57 5.01 2.53
CA VAL A 34 -13.97 5.68 3.71
C VAL A 34 -14.81 5.45 4.98
N ARG A 35 -16.13 5.26 4.82
CA ARG A 35 -17.01 4.96 5.94
C ARG A 35 -16.69 3.58 6.53
N GLU A 36 -16.63 2.54 5.71
CA GLU A 36 -16.31 1.19 6.18
C GLU A 36 -14.93 1.13 6.83
N ILE A 37 -13.94 1.84 6.28
CA ILE A 37 -12.60 1.92 6.89
C ILE A 37 -12.65 2.59 8.27
N ALA A 38 -13.37 3.71 8.39
CA ALA A 38 -13.51 4.41 9.66
C ALA A 38 -14.27 3.59 10.71
N ASP A 39 -15.32 2.88 10.27
CA ASP A 39 -16.12 1.99 11.12
C ASP A 39 -15.26 0.81 11.61
N GLU A 40 -14.50 0.15 10.73
CA GLU A 40 -13.59 -0.96 11.06
C GLU A 40 -12.43 -0.52 11.97
N ALA A 41 -11.89 0.69 11.77
CA ALA A 41 -10.85 1.25 12.61
C ALA A 41 -11.37 1.78 13.97
N GLU A 42 -12.69 1.78 14.19
CA GLU A 42 -13.38 2.40 15.33
C GLU A 42 -13.02 3.88 15.54
N VAL A 43 -12.98 4.64 14.44
CA VAL A 43 -12.70 6.09 14.47
C VAL A 43 -13.82 6.87 13.78
N HIS A 44 -13.97 8.14 14.15
CA HIS A 44 -14.85 9.02 13.40
C HIS A 44 -14.30 9.28 11.99
N ARG A 45 -15.20 9.42 11.00
CA ARG A 45 -14.82 9.79 9.62
C ARG A 45 -13.98 11.08 9.53
N LYS A 46 -14.19 12.04 10.45
CA LYS A 46 -13.34 13.25 10.53
C LYS A 46 -11.90 12.93 10.93
N THR A 47 -11.71 11.94 11.79
CA THR A 47 -10.40 11.45 12.22
C THR A 47 -9.67 10.77 11.07
N PHE A 48 -10.37 10.01 10.22
CA PHE A 48 -9.78 9.50 8.97
C PHE A 48 -9.19 10.64 8.13
N TYR A 49 -9.97 11.69 7.88
CA TYR A 49 -9.55 12.82 7.05
C TYR A 49 -8.47 13.71 7.68
N TYR A 50 -8.20 13.54 8.98
CA TYR A 50 -7.05 14.16 9.62
C TYR A 50 -5.74 13.50 9.21
N TYR A 51 -5.74 12.18 8.99
CA TYR A 51 -4.54 11.41 8.64
C TYR A 51 -4.38 11.16 7.14
N PHE A 52 -5.48 11.03 6.40
CA PHE A 52 -5.48 10.68 4.98
C PHE A 52 -6.53 11.49 4.22
N ALA A 53 -6.15 12.14 3.12
CA ALA A 53 -7.06 12.92 2.29
C ALA A 53 -8.14 12.05 1.63
N ASP A 54 -7.78 10.83 1.23
CA ASP A 54 -8.70 9.84 0.66
C ASP A 54 -8.21 8.40 0.89
N LYS A 55 -9.01 7.42 0.44
CA LYS A 55 -8.67 5.99 0.58
C LYS A 55 -7.47 5.57 -0.28
N TYR A 56 -7.10 6.33 -1.32
CA TYR A 56 -5.96 6.02 -2.17
C TYR A 56 -4.66 6.40 -1.47
N GLU A 57 -4.60 7.55 -0.80
CA GLU A 57 -3.46 7.92 0.04
C GLU A 57 -3.23 6.88 1.15
N LEU A 58 -4.30 6.40 1.78
CA LEU A 58 -4.21 5.31 2.76
C LEU A 58 -3.67 4.01 2.14
N LEU A 59 -4.11 3.66 0.94
CA LEU A 59 -3.63 2.45 0.27
C LEU A 59 -2.14 2.52 -0.07
N ALA A 60 -1.64 3.69 -0.48
CA ALA A 60 -0.21 3.91 -0.69
C ALA A 60 0.58 3.69 0.61
N PHE A 61 0.07 4.23 1.72
CA PHE A 61 0.66 4.03 3.05
C PHE A 61 0.66 2.56 3.49
N VAL A 62 -0.45 1.83 3.29
CA VAL A 62 -0.54 0.39 3.59
C VAL A 62 0.49 -0.40 2.77
N TYR A 63 0.66 -0.08 1.49
CA TYR A 63 1.64 -0.76 0.65
C TYR A 63 3.08 -0.53 1.14
N GLU A 64 3.44 0.73 1.39
CA GLU A 64 4.77 1.10 1.89
C GLU A 64 5.05 0.38 3.23
N HIS A 65 4.11 0.44 4.16
CA HIS A 65 4.30 -0.10 5.50
C HIS A 65 4.28 -1.64 5.58
N PHE A 66 3.35 -2.31 4.87
CA PHE A 66 3.18 -3.76 4.99
C PHE A 66 3.99 -4.58 3.98
N ILE A 67 4.32 -4.02 2.81
CA ILE A 67 5.02 -4.75 1.74
C ILE A 67 6.49 -4.33 1.65
N VAL A 68 6.79 -3.03 1.70
CA VAL A 68 8.18 -2.54 1.57
C VAL A 68 8.90 -2.63 2.91
N GLU A 69 8.30 -2.12 3.98
CA GLU A 69 8.91 -1.99 5.32
C GLU A 69 8.60 -3.15 6.28
N SER A 70 7.97 -4.23 5.79
CA SER A 70 7.49 -5.37 6.60
C SER A 70 8.48 -5.78 7.71
N PRO A 71 8.13 -5.61 9.00
CA PRO A 71 9.04 -5.85 10.13
C PRO A 71 9.41 -7.33 10.34
N ARG A 72 8.79 -8.26 9.59
CA ARG A 72 9.16 -9.68 9.56
C ARG A 72 10.43 -9.96 8.75
N HIS A 73 10.91 -9.00 7.96
CA HIS A 73 12.00 -9.21 7.01
C HIS A 73 13.04 -8.09 7.16
N GLU A 74 14.29 -8.46 7.45
CA GLU A 74 15.37 -7.50 7.71
C GLU A 74 15.76 -6.75 6.42
N GLN A 75 15.44 -5.45 6.42
CA GLN A 75 15.89 -4.40 5.49
C GLN A 75 15.26 -4.41 4.07
N PRO A 76 15.10 -3.22 3.45
CA PRO A 76 14.81 -3.13 2.03
C PRO A 76 15.99 -3.74 1.25
N VAL A 77 15.76 -4.88 0.59
CA VAL A 77 16.78 -5.49 -0.26
C VAL A 77 16.89 -4.67 -1.54
N ALA A 78 17.91 -3.81 -1.62
CA ALA A 78 18.28 -3.18 -2.88
C ALA A 78 18.56 -4.29 -3.90
N LEU A 79 17.77 -4.35 -4.98
CA LEU A 79 17.95 -5.34 -6.04
C LEU A 79 19.27 -5.08 -6.75
N THR A 80 20.24 -5.97 -6.55
CA THR A 80 21.51 -5.99 -7.25
C THR A 80 21.68 -7.30 -8.01
N LEU A 81 22.60 -7.32 -8.98
CA LEU A 81 22.95 -8.54 -9.71
C LEU A 81 23.49 -9.65 -8.80
N GLU A 82 23.97 -9.31 -7.61
CA GLU A 82 24.59 -10.27 -6.68
C GLU A 82 23.55 -10.87 -5.71
N ASN A 83 22.49 -10.14 -5.39
CA ASN A 83 21.47 -10.54 -4.42
C ASN A 83 20.08 -10.78 -5.05
N TRP A 84 19.96 -10.74 -6.38
CA TRP A 84 18.67 -10.85 -7.07
C TRP A 84 17.86 -12.09 -6.68
N ARG A 85 18.52 -13.24 -6.48
CA ARG A 85 17.83 -14.49 -6.13
C ARG A 85 17.16 -14.43 -4.75
N PRO A 86 17.88 -14.18 -3.64
CA PRO A 86 17.23 -14.04 -2.33
C PRO A 86 16.31 -12.81 -2.26
N ALA A 87 16.59 -11.74 -3.01
CA ALA A 87 15.71 -10.57 -3.06
C ALA A 87 14.35 -10.88 -3.71
N VAL A 88 14.37 -11.57 -4.86
CA VAL A 88 13.15 -11.97 -5.58
C VAL A 88 12.37 -13.00 -4.77
N ILE A 89 13.03 -13.97 -4.13
CA ILE A 89 12.34 -14.95 -3.27
C ILE A 89 11.63 -14.25 -2.11
N GLN A 90 12.31 -13.34 -1.40
CA GLN A 90 11.69 -12.56 -0.33
C GLN A 90 10.52 -11.71 -0.82
N LEU A 91 10.64 -11.09 -2.00
CA LEU A 91 9.53 -10.35 -2.61
C LEU A 91 8.34 -11.28 -2.90
N LEU A 92 8.60 -12.46 -3.47
CA LEU A 92 7.55 -13.44 -3.77
C LEU A 92 6.88 -13.98 -2.49
N GLU A 93 7.63 -14.19 -1.42
CA GLU A 93 7.08 -14.57 -0.10
C GLU A 93 6.19 -13.46 0.47
N ARG A 94 6.64 -12.21 0.43
CA ARG A 94 5.84 -11.04 0.86
C ARG A 94 4.55 -10.91 0.04
N ILE A 95 4.62 -11.15 -1.28
CA ILE A 95 3.45 -11.15 -2.16
C ILE A 95 2.52 -12.31 -1.82
N ALA A 96 3.06 -13.51 -1.54
CA ALA A 96 2.26 -14.67 -1.19
C ALA A 96 1.48 -14.44 0.12
N ASP A 97 2.16 -13.94 1.15
CA ASP A 97 1.60 -13.63 2.47
C ASP A 97 0.50 -12.56 2.40
N ASN A 98 0.59 -11.64 1.44
CA ASN A 98 -0.32 -10.50 1.28
C ASN A 98 -1.05 -10.51 -0.06
N SER A 99 -1.26 -11.70 -0.65
CA SER A 99 -1.68 -11.86 -2.06
C SER A 99 -2.91 -11.04 -2.43
N LYS A 100 -3.90 -10.93 -1.53
CA LYS A 100 -5.12 -10.13 -1.78
C LYS A 100 -4.86 -8.62 -1.73
N ILE A 101 -4.06 -8.16 -0.77
CA ILE A 101 -3.65 -6.75 -0.67
C ILE A 101 -2.85 -6.38 -1.91
N PHE A 102 -1.89 -7.23 -2.30
CA PHE A 102 -1.09 -7.04 -3.50
C PHE A 102 -1.96 -7.01 -4.76
N LEU A 103 -2.85 -7.98 -4.99
CA LEU A 103 -3.70 -8.02 -6.18
C LEU A 103 -4.68 -6.83 -6.26
N ASN A 104 -5.13 -6.31 -5.12
CA ASN A 104 -6.03 -5.16 -5.09
C ASN A 104 -5.28 -3.82 -5.22
N ALA A 105 -4.05 -3.73 -4.73
CA ALA A 105 -3.23 -2.51 -4.77
C ALA A 105 -2.39 -2.39 -6.05
N TYR A 106 -1.93 -3.51 -6.61
CA TYR A 106 -1.03 -3.56 -7.76
C TYR A 106 -1.60 -2.88 -9.02
N PRO A 107 -2.87 -3.07 -9.41
CA PRO A 107 -3.44 -2.39 -10.57
C PRO A 107 -3.43 -0.87 -10.41
N LEU A 108 -3.64 -0.36 -9.20
CA LEU A 108 -3.63 1.07 -8.91
C LEU A 108 -2.22 1.63 -8.95
N MET A 109 -1.25 0.91 -8.39
CA MET A 109 0.16 1.25 -8.45
C MET A 109 0.68 1.31 -9.89
N MET A 110 0.39 0.29 -10.69
CA MET A 110 0.84 0.21 -12.08
C MET A 110 0.06 1.13 -13.04
N GLY A 111 -0.86 1.94 -12.51
CA GLY A 111 -1.68 2.87 -13.30
C GLY A 111 -2.74 2.22 -14.19
N PHE A 112 -3.08 0.95 -13.92
CA PHE A 112 -4.19 0.24 -14.57
C PHE A 112 -5.54 0.53 -13.92
N GLY A 113 -5.58 1.08 -12.70
CA GLY A 113 -6.80 1.30 -11.91
C GLY A 113 -7.58 2.58 -12.19
N GLY A 114 -7.42 3.22 -13.35
CA GLY A 114 -8.23 4.39 -13.78
C GLY A 114 -8.06 5.69 -12.99
N ASN A 115 -7.34 5.69 -11.86
CA ASN A 115 -7.05 6.87 -11.05
C ASN A 115 -5.69 7.49 -11.42
N GLN A 116 -5.72 8.59 -12.17
CA GLN A 116 -4.55 9.35 -12.63
C GLN A 116 -3.62 9.84 -11.49
N ARG A 117 -4.14 9.92 -10.26
CA ARG A 117 -3.41 10.42 -9.09
C ARG A 117 -2.46 9.39 -8.46
N MET A 118 -2.61 8.11 -8.81
CA MET A 118 -1.88 7.00 -8.19
C MET A 118 -0.79 6.40 -9.08
N ASN A 119 -0.57 7.02 -10.25
CA ASN A 119 0.39 6.58 -11.25
C ASN A 119 1.83 6.96 -10.85
N LEU A 120 2.34 6.40 -9.76
CA LEU A 120 3.69 6.68 -9.27
C LEU A 120 4.78 6.37 -10.32
N TRP A 121 4.52 5.42 -11.23
CA TRP A 121 5.47 4.97 -12.25
C TRP A 121 5.47 5.80 -13.54
N GLN A 122 4.51 6.71 -13.75
CA GLN A 122 4.48 7.55 -14.95
C GLN A 122 5.64 8.54 -15.00
N HIS A 123 6.12 8.98 -13.83
CA HIS A 123 7.25 9.89 -13.72
C HIS A 123 8.58 9.14 -13.67
N ASP A 124 8.67 8.06 -12.89
CA ASP A 124 9.96 7.42 -12.60
C ASP A 124 10.36 6.32 -13.60
N TYR A 125 9.40 5.68 -14.29
CA TYR A 125 9.67 4.59 -15.25
C TYR A 125 8.72 4.59 -16.46
N PRO A 126 8.73 5.64 -17.30
CA PRO A 126 7.79 5.81 -18.42
C PRO A 126 7.86 4.69 -19.49
N PHE A 127 9.01 4.01 -19.60
CA PHE A 127 9.24 2.92 -20.56
C PHE A 127 8.50 1.61 -20.21
N CYS A 128 8.42 1.24 -18.92
CA CYS A 128 7.68 0.04 -18.51
C CYS A 128 6.17 0.21 -18.67
N PHE A 129 5.65 1.41 -18.43
CA PHE A 129 4.22 1.72 -18.53
C PHE A 129 3.69 1.56 -19.96
N THR A 130 4.44 2.04 -20.96
CA THR A 130 4.06 1.94 -22.37
C THR A 130 4.12 0.50 -22.91
N GLN A 131 5.02 -0.33 -22.39
CA GLN A 131 5.19 -1.71 -22.86
C GLN A 131 4.20 -2.69 -22.21
N CYS A 132 3.81 -2.50 -20.94
CA CYS A 132 2.79 -3.35 -20.31
C CYS A 132 1.36 -3.12 -20.85
N GLN A 133 1.01 -1.92 -21.32
CA GLN A 133 -0.29 -1.68 -21.98
C GLN A 133 -0.46 -2.48 -23.28
N SER A 134 0.64 -2.93 -23.89
CA SER A 134 0.62 -3.68 -25.15
C SER A 134 0.50 -5.21 -24.96
N ILE A 135 0.55 -5.71 -23.71
CA ILE A 135 0.56 -7.15 -23.39
C ILE A 135 -0.83 -7.65 -22.94
N VAL A 136 -1.80 -6.75 -22.70
CA VAL A 136 -3.17 -7.08 -22.29
C VAL A 136 -4.20 -6.64 -23.35
N ILE A 137 -3.88 -6.87 -24.64
CA ILE A 137 -4.84 -6.82 -25.75
C ILE A 137 -4.73 -8.13 -26.53
#